data_AF-A0A348HB55-F1
#
_entry.id   AF-A0A348HB55-F1
#
_cell.length_a   1.000
_cell.length_b   1.000
_cell.length_c   1.000
_cell.angle_alpha   90.00
_cell.angle_beta   90.00
_cell.angle_gamma   90.00
#
_symmetry.space_group_name_H-M   'P 1'
#
loop_
_entity.id
_entity.type
_entity.pdbx_description
1 polymer ?
#
loop_
_entity_poly.entity_id
_entity_poly.type
_entity_poly.pdbx_seq_one_letter_code
_entity_poly.pdbx_strand_id
1 'polypeptide(L)'
;MTTDVSLQCARAAVGFAALTMGHVATELERIGQLPDDAAWQQATQAISQWLREQYSDELIEQAKASLGDAAAESDSDDEQASQAAQAASATALSLLLTHCVSADVAEQLGNSVTAAMTASWQDAYGDSAEGEDA
;
A
#
# COMPACT_ATOMS: atom_id res chain seq x y z
N MET A 1 4.97 5.02 -24.60
CA MET A 1 3.77 4.22 -24.29
C MET A 1 3.37 4.62 -22.88
N THR A 2 2.45 5.57 -22.75
CA THR A 2 1.77 5.82 -21.48
C THR A 2 0.65 4.81 -21.41
N THR A 3 0.83 3.78 -20.60
CA THR A 3 -0.28 2.90 -20.20
C THR A 3 -1.38 3.82 -19.67
N ASP A 4 -2.60 3.67 -20.18
CA ASP A 4 -3.74 4.44 -19.69
C ASP A 4 -4.08 3.88 -18.31
N VAL A 5 -3.40 4.39 -17.28
CA VAL A 5 -3.53 3.88 -15.92
C VAL A 5 -4.82 4.40 -15.31
N SER A 6 -5.72 3.49 -14.94
CA SER A 6 -7.04 3.85 -14.45
C SER A 6 -7.00 4.52 -13.06
N LEU A 7 -8.03 5.31 -12.74
CA LEU A 7 -8.24 5.82 -11.38
C LEU A 7 -8.30 4.68 -10.34
N GLN A 8 -8.77 3.51 -10.73
CA GLN A 8 -8.81 2.32 -9.88
C GLN A 8 -7.39 1.83 -9.52
N CYS A 9 -6.46 1.81 -10.46
CA CYS A 9 -5.04 1.52 -10.19
C CYS A 9 -4.41 2.55 -9.27
N ALA A 10 -4.71 3.84 -9.46
CA ALA A 10 -4.22 4.91 -8.58
C ALA A 10 -4.79 4.76 -7.15
N ARG A 11 -6.09 4.44 -7.02
CA ARG A 11 -6.74 4.16 -5.73
C ARG A 11 -6.10 2.97 -5.02
N ALA A 12 -5.91 1.87 -5.74
CA ALA A 12 -5.26 0.66 -5.23
C ALA A 12 -3.86 0.98 -4.71
N ALA A 13 -3.03 1.64 -5.51
CA ALA A 13 -1.68 2.00 -5.13
C ALA A 13 -1.62 2.95 -3.91
N VAL A 14 -2.42 4.02 -3.92
CA VAL A 14 -2.46 4.97 -2.80
C VAL A 14 -2.97 4.30 -1.52
N GLY A 15 -4.04 3.51 -1.62
CA GLY A 15 -4.63 2.80 -0.48
C GLY A 15 -3.66 1.80 0.14
N PHE A 16 -3.06 0.94 -0.67
CA PHE A 16 -2.13 -0.08 -0.18
C PHE A 16 -0.79 0.47 0.29
N ALA A 17 -0.30 1.59 -0.27
CA ALA A 17 0.84 2.31 0.30
C ALA A 17 0.50 2.85 1.70
N ALA A 18 -0.68 3.46 1.87
CA ALA A 18 -1.12 3.98 3.17
C ALA A 18 -1.33 2.88 4.21
N LEU A 19 -1.95 1.76 3.82
CA LEU A 19 -2.11 0.58 4.67
C LEU A 19 -0.75 0.04 5.11
N THR A 20 0.20 -0.10 4.19
CA THR A 20 1.56 -0.57 4.49
C THR A 20 2.25 0.32 5.53
N MET A 21 2.15 1.65 5.37
CA MET A 21 2.67 2.60 6.36
C MET A 21 2.04 2.41 7.75
N GLY A 22 0.71 2.24 7.81
CA GLY A 22 0.00 2.01 9.07
C GLY A 22 0.43 0.71 9.78
N HIS A 23 0.62 -0.37 9.02
CA HIS A 23 1.09 -1.64 9.57
C HIS A 23 2.53 -1.57 10.05
N VAL A 24 3.43 -0.94 9.28
CA VAL A 24 4.80 -0.69 9.72
C VAL A 24 4.82 0.12 11.02
N ALA A 25 4.06 1.21 11.10
CA ALA A 25 3.99 2.03 12.32
C ALA A 25 3.51 1.21 13.53
N THR A 26 2.46 0.39 13.34
CA THR A 26 1.92 -0.49 14.38
C THR A 26 2.96 -1.52 14.86
N GLU A 27 3.70 -2.13 13.93
CA GLU A 27 4.75 -3.10 14.27
C GLU A 27 5.94 -2.44 14.98
N LEU A 28 6.35 -1.25 14.54
CA LEU A 28 7.41 -0.47 15.17
C LEU A 28 7.06 -0.07 16.60
N GLU A 29 5.81 0.34 16.82
CA GLU A 29 5.28 0.61 18.16
C GLU A 29 5.31 -0.66 19.03
N ARG A 30 4.84 -1.80 18.49
CA ARG A 30 4.80 -3.09 19.19
C ARG A 30 6.19 -3.55 19.67
N ILE A 31 7.24 -3.33 18.87
CA ILE A 31 8.61 -3.71 19.22
C ILE A 31 9.41 -2.60 19.94
N GLY A 32 8.78 -1.45 20.20
CA GLY A 32 9.40 -0.31 20.88
C GLY A 32 10.49 0.39 20.06
N GLN A 33 10.43 0.32 18.73
CA GLN A 33 11.38 0.95 17.81
C GLN A 33 10.69 1.98 16.92
N LEU A 34 10.10 3.00 17.54
CA LEU A 34 9.52 4.11 16.79
C LEU A 34 10.63 4.84 16.02
N PRO A 35 10.45 5.08 14.70
CA PRO A 35 11.41 5.85 13.93
C PRO A 35 11.39 7.30 14.41
N ASP A 36 12.51 7.99 14.23
CA ASP A 36 12.48 9.45 14.43
C ASP A 36 11.64 10.13 13.34
N ASP A 37 11.14 11.33 13.65
CA ASP A 37 10.26 12.08 12.76
C ASP A 37 10.92 12.37 11.40
N ALA A 38 12.25 12.50 11.35
CA ALA A 38 12.98 12.82 10.12
C ALA A 38 13.03 11.60 9.18
N ALA A 39 13.32 10.41 9.71
CA ALA A 39 13.29 9.14 9.00
C ALA A 39 11.89 8.86 8.46
N TRP A 40 10.85 9.07 9.29
CA TRP A 40 9.46 8.88 8.87
C TRP A 40 9.04 9.85 7.76
N GLN A 41 9.41 11.13 7.87
CA GLN A 41 9.16 12.13 6.83
C GLN A 41 9.90 11.78 5.53
N GLN A 42 11.15 11.32 5.61
CA GLN A 42 11.93 10.93 4.44
C GLN A 42 11.29 9.75 3.71
N ALA A 43 10.88 8.70 4.43
CA ALA A 43 10.17 7.56 3.85
C ALA A 43 8.85 7.99 3.19
N THR A 44 8.06 8.83 3.88
CA THR A 44 6.78 9.32 3.36
C THR A 44 6.95 10.16 2.09
N GLN A 45 7.99 11.00 2.04
CA GLN A 45 8.31 11.79 0.84
C GLN A 45 8.74 10.90 -0.32
N ALA A 46 9.58 9.88 -0.07
CA ALA A 46 10.02 8.93 -1.09
C ALA A 46 8.84 8.13 -1.68
N ILE A 47 7.91 7.66 -0.82
CA ILE A 47 6.69 6.96 -1.26
C ILE A 47 5.82 7.90 -2.09
N SER A 48 5.62 9.13 -1.63
CA SER A 48 4.82 10.14 -2.34
C SER A 48 5.43 10.49 -3.70
N GLN A 49 6.75 10.59 -3.78
CA GLN A 49 7.45 10.83 -5.05
C GLN A 49 7.28 9.65 -6.00
N TRP A 50 7.49 8.43 -5.53
CA TRP A 50 7.32 7.24 -6.35
C TRP A 50 5.89 7.16 -6.92
N LEU A 51 4.86 7.41 -6.11
CA LEU A 51 3.48 7.45 -6.59
C LEU A 51 3.29 8.47 -7.71
N ARG A 52 3.85 9.69 -7.59
CA ARG A 52 3.79 10.73 -8.64
C ARG A 52 4.56 10.39 -9.90
N GLU A 53 5.56 9.52 -9.81
CA GLU A 53 6.28 9.02 -10.97
C GLU A 53 5.47 7.94 -11.70
N GLN A 54 4.64 7.18 -10.98
CA GLN A 54 3.76 6.15 -11.56
C GLN A 54 2.43 6.70 -12.07
N TYR A 55 1.85 7.70 -11.39
CA TYR A 55 0.51 8.24 -11.64
C TYR A 55 0.56 9.76 -11.72
N SER A 56 -0.34 10.39 -12.49
CA SER A 56 -0.43 11.85 -12.52
C SER A 56 -0.86 12.42 -11.17
N ASP A 57 -0.43 13.65 -10.86
CA ASP A 57 -0.87 14.36 -9.65
C ASP A 57 -2.40 14.41 -9.55
N GLU A 58 -3.08 14.64 -10.67
CA GLU A 58 -4.54 14.65 -10.74
C GLU A 58 -5.17 13.31 -10.33
N LEU A 59 -4.65 12.19 -10.84
CA LEU A 59 -5.14 10.85 -10.47
C LEU A 59 -4.88 10.52 -9.00
N ILE A 60 -3.74 10.97 -8.45
CA ILE A 60 -3.41 10.77 -7.04
C ILE A 60 -4.37 11.55 -6.15
N GLU A 61 -4.67 12.80 -6.48
CA GLU A 61 -5.61 13.61 -5.69
C GLU A 61 -7.03 13.05 -5.78
N GLN A 62 -7.47 12.59 -6.96
CA GLN A 62 -8.74 11.87 -7.11
C GLN A 62 -8.77 10.58 -6.29
N ALA A 63 -7.69 9.79 -6.32
CA ALA A 63 -7.56 8.55 -5.56
C ALA A 63 -7.66 8.80 -4.05
N LYS A 64 -6.92 9.79 -3.53
CA LYS A 64 -6.99 10.20 -2.12
C LYS A 64 -8.39 10.67 -1.72
N ALA A 65 -9.02 11.50 -2.54
CA ALA A 65 -10.37 11.99 -2.26
C ALA A 65 -11.40 10.85 -2.16
N SER A 66 -11.24 9.84 -3.01
CA SER A 66 -12.15 8.70 -3.05
C SER A 66 -11.94 7.64 -1.98
N LEU A 67 -10.74 7.51 -1.40
CA LEU A 67 -10.50 6.55 -0.31
C LEU A 67 -11.27 6.92 0.98
N GLY A 68 -11.72 8.17 1.10
CA GLY A 68 -12.58 8.63 2.18
C GLY A 68 -14.09 8.57 1.89
N ASP A 69 -14.47 8.18 0.67
CA ASP A 69 -15.88 8.14 0.24
C ASP A 69 -16.35 6.69 0.19
N ALA A 70 -17.18 6.29 1.17
CA ALA A 70 -17.68 4.94 1.34
C ALA A 70 -18.55 4.44 0.17
N ALA A 71 -18.87 5.31 -0.80
CA ALA A 71 -19.72 5.02 -1.95
C ALA A 71 -18.98 4.39 -3.15
N ALA A 72 -17.68 4.12 -3.05
CA ALA A 72 -16.93 3.47 -4.12
C ALA A 72 -17.23 1.95 -4.17
N GLU A 73 -18.42 1.58 -4.63
CA GLU A 73 -18.67 0.24 -5.17
C GLU A 73 -17.79 0.09 -6.41
N SER A 74 -16.65 -0.56 -6.23
CA SER A 74 -15.76 -0.97 -7.33
C SER A 74 -16.07 -2.43 -7.62
N ASP A 75 -16.43 -2.74 -8.87
CA ASP A 75 -16.22 -4.09 -9.39
C ASP A 75 -14.73 -4.40 -9.15
N SER A 76 -14.46 -5.34 -8.25
CA SER A 76 -13.14 -5.60 -7.66
C SER A 76 -12.24 -6.46 -8.55
N ASP A 77 -12.60 -6.64 -9.81
CA ASP A 77 -12.00 -7.63 -10.71
C ASP A 77 -11.08 -7.00 -11.77
N ASP A 78 -10.24 -6.05 -11.35
CA ASP A 78 -9.19 -5.50 -12.21
C ASP A 78 -7.81 -6.02 -11.77
N GLU A 79 -7.28 -6.98 -12.53
CA GLU A 79 -5.93 -7.53 -12.37
C GLU A 79 -4.87 -6.41 -12.30
N GLN A 80 -5.08 -5.29 -13.00
CA GLN A 80 -4.15 -4.15 -12.96
C GLN A 80 -4.20 -3.41 -11.62
N ALA A 81 -5.37 -3.31 -11.01
CA ALA A 81 -5.52 -2.72 -9.68
C ALA A 81 -4.86 -3.59 -8.61
N SER A 82 -4.98 -4.92 -8.72
CA SER A 82 -4.27 -5.87 -7.87
C SER A 82 -2.74 -5.76 -8.04
N GLN A 83 -2.24 -5.68 -9.27
CA GLN A 83 -0.81 -5.46 -9.55
C GLN A 83 -0.32 -4.11 -8.99
N ALA A 84 -1.13 -3.05 -9.12
CA ALA A 84 -0.83 -1.74 -8.55
C ALA A 84 -0.75 -1.76 -7.01
N ALA A 85 -1.69 -2.45 -6.35
CA ALA A 85 -1.69 -2.64 -4.91
C ALA A 85 -0.42 -3.37 -4.44
N GLN A 86 -0.06 -4.47 -5.11
CA GLN A 86 1.14 -5.25 -4.79
C GLN A 86 2.42 -4.43 -4.95
N ALA A 87 2.57 -3.73 -6.08
CA ALA A 87 3.73 -2.88 -6.36
C ALA A 87 3.86 -1.73 -5.34
N ALA A 88 2.74 -1.11 -4.97
CA ALA A 88 2.72 -0.03 -4.00
C ALA A 88 3.09 -0.50 -2.59
N SER A 89 2.52 -1.61 -2.12
CA SER A 89 2.88 -2.21 -0.83
C SER A 89 4.34 -2.62 -0.77
N ALA A 90 4.86 -3.30 -1.79
CA ALA A 90 6.26 -3.73 -1.83
C ALA A 90 7.23 -2.53 -1.83
N THR A 91 6.92 -1.50 -2.63
CA THR A 91 7.72 -0.28 -2.68
C THR A 91 7.68 0.47 -1.36
N ALA A 92 6.48 0.66 -0.79
CA ALA A 92 6.30 1.35 0.48
C ALA A 92 7.05 0.65 1.62
N LEU A 93 6.92 -0.68 1.71
CA LEU A 93 7.64 -1.48 2.71
C LEU A 93 9.15 -1.33 2.52
N SER A 94 9.67 -1.48 1.30
CA SER A 94 11.11 -1.34 1.02
C SER A 94 11.66 0.03 1.44
N LEU A 95 10.95 1.11 1.11
CA LEU A 95 11.35 2.47 1.48
C LEU A 95 11.29 2.69 3.00
N LEU A 96 10.24 2.21 3.67
CA LEU A 96 10.13 2.28 5.12
C LEU A 96 11.24 1.47 5.80
N LEU A 97 11.54 0.27 5.33
CA LEU A 97 12.61 -0.56 5.88
C LEU A 97 13.98 0.08 5.68
N THR A 98 14.19 0.76 4.55
CA THR A 98 15.44 1.46 4.23
C THR A 98 15.68 2.67 5.13
N HIS A 99 14.62 3.42 5.46
CA HIS A 99 14.74 4.70 6.15
C HIS A 99 14.47 4.62 7.65
N CYS A 100 13.64 3.70 8.12
CA CYS A 100 13.07 3.75 9.47
C CYS A 100 13.65 2.73 10.46
N VAL A 101 14.42 1.73 10.01
CA VAL A 101 14.86 0.62 10.88
C VAL A 101 16.27 0.13 10.57
N SER A 102 16.87 -0.59 11.52
CA SER A 102 18.10 -1.34 11.31
C SER A 102 17.86 -2.64 10.53
N ALA A 103 18.92 -3.19 9.94
CA ALA A 103 18.86 -4.44 9.16
C ALA A 103 18.26 -5.61 9.97
N ASP A 104 18.60 -5.73 11.26
CA ASP A 104 18.13 -6.81 12.13
C ASP A 104 16.61 -6.75 12.37
N VAL A 105 16.03 -5.56 12.32
CA VAL A 105 14.60 -5.30 12.56
C VAL A 105 13.82 -5.39 11.25
N ALA A 106 14.48 -5.11 10.13
CA ALA A 106 13.87 -5.10 8.81
C ALA A 106 13.33 -6.47 8.38
N GLU A 107 14.03 -7.58 8.69
CA GLU A 107 13.56 -8.92 8.34
C GLU A 107 12.29 -9.29 9.11
N GLN A 108 12.25 -9.01 10.42
CA GLN A 108 11.08 -9.28 11.26
C GLN A 108 9.86 -8.46 10.84
N LEU A 109 10.04 -7.15 10.60
CA LEU A 109 8.97 -6.30 10.10
C LEU A 109 8.52 -6.69 8.70
N GLY A 110 9.47 -7.00 7.82
CA GLY A 110 9.19 -7.42 6.45
C GLY A 110 8.25 -8.62 6.41
N ASN A 111 8.52 -9.64 7.23
CA ASN A 111 7.67 -10.83 7.32
C ASN A 111 6.27 -10.52 7.88
N SER A 112 6.18 -9.75 8.97
CA SER A 112 4.87 -9.42 9.58
C SER A 112 4.00 -8.58 8.65
N VAL A 113 4.57 -7.53 8.07
CA VAL A 113 3.85 -6.60 7.20
C VAL A 113 3.46 -7.29 5.89
N THR A 114 4.32 -8.13 5.31
CA THR A 114 3.99 -8.88 4.10
C THR A 114 2.82 -9.85 4.34
N ALA A 115 2.77 -10.51 5.50
CA ALA A 115 1.64 -11.37 5.85
C ALA A 115 0.34 -10.56 6.01
N ALA A 116 0.40 -9.41 6.69
CA ALA A 116 -0.76 -8.52 6.83
C ALA A 116 -1.25 -7.99 5.46
N MET A 117 -0.34 -7.57 4.58
CA MET A 117 -0.67 -7.11 3.23
C MET A 117 -1.24 -8.22 2.36
N THR A 118 -0.75 -9.45 2.50
CA THR A 118 -1.33 -10.60 1.80
C THR A 118 -2.79 -10.82 2.21
N ALA A 119 -3.10 -10.72 3.51
CA ALA A 119 -4.48 -10.83 4.00
C ALA A 119 -5.35 -9.67 3.49
N SER A 120 -4.85 -8.43 3.49
CA SER A 120 -5.57 -7.28 2.92
C SER A 120 -5.78 -7.40 1.40
N TRP A 121 -4.84 -8.00 0.66
CA TRP A 121 -5.04 -8.29 -0.77
C TRP A 121 -6.12 -9.35 -1.00
N GLN A 122 -6.14 -10.40 -0.19
CA GLN A 122 -7.16 -11.45 -0.28
C GLN A 122 -8.56 -10.90 0.04
N ASP A 123 -8.69 -10.01 1.02
CA ASP A 123 -9.95 -9.36 1.33
C ASP A 123 -10.42 -8.41 0.22
N ALA A 124 -9.50 -7.67 -0.41
CA ALA A 124 -9.84 -6.66 -1.41
C ALA A 124 -10.00 -7.20 -2.85
N TYR A 125 -9.22 -8.23 -3.22
CA TYR A 125 -9.10 -8.75 -4.58
C TYR A 125 -9.13 -10.28 -4.68
N GLY A 126 -9.12 -10.98 -3.55
CA GLY A 126 -9.21 -12.44 -3.53
C GLY A 126 -10.65 -12.84 -3.86
N ASP A 127 -10.78 -13.74 -4.84
CA ASP A 127 -12.04 -14.38 -5.18
C ASP A 127 -12.68 -14.92 -3.89
N SER A 128 -13.91 -14.50 -3.59
CA SER A 128 -14.72 -15.14 -2.56
C SER A 128 -15.08 -16.52 -3.10
N ALA A 129 -14.15 -17.46 -3.02
CA ALA A 129 -14.39 -18.87 -3.27
C ALA A 129 -15.22 -19.48 -2.13
N GLU A 130 -16.38 -18.88 -1.83
CA GLU A 130 -17.49 -19.48 -1.10
C GLU A 130 -18.79 -19.01 -1.77
N GLY A 131 -19.09 -19.65 -2.90
CA GLY A 131 -20.34 -19.49 -3.64
C GLY A 131 -20.59 -20.58 -4.69
N GLU A 132 -19.89 -21.71 -4.64
CA GLU A 132 -20.17 -22.89 -5.46
C GLU A 132 -20.23 -24.13 -4.55
N ASP A 133 -21.30 -24.21 -3.75
CA ASP A 133 -21.98 -25.45 -3.35
C ASP A 133 -23.02 -25.15 -2.23
N ALA A 134 -24.29 -24.96 -2.63
CA ALA A 134 -25.48 -25.30 -1.84
C ALA A 134 -26.74 -25.39 -2.71
#